data_AF-A0A158RI00-F1
#
_entry.id   AF-A0A158RI00-F1
#
_cell.length_a   1.000
_cell.length_b   1.000
_cell.length_c   1.000
_cell.angle_alpha   90.00
_cell.angle_beta   90.00
_cell.angle_gamma   90.00
#
_symmetry.space_group_name_H-M   'P 1'
#
loop_
_entity.id
_entity.type
_entity.pdbx_description
1 polymer ?
#
loop_
_entity_poly.entity_id
_entity_poly.type
_entity_poly.pdbx_seq_one_letter_code
_entity_poly.pdbx_strand_id
1 'polypeptide(L)' 'MDWILNKDNRGVVSNLPKYLPIVLTEENKLEHIFTYDNGNIIHYTTSFLTDDDVNKWYEKQLVSQ' A
#
# COMPACT_ATOMS: atom_id res chain seq x y z
N MET A 1 13.50 -4.77 -2.11
CA MET A 1 12.77 -4.12 -3.24
C MET A 1 12.53 -5.07 -4.41
N ASP A 2 13.30 -6.15 -4.55
CA ASP A 2 13.21 -7.10 -5.67
C ASP A 2 11.84 -7.75 -5.84
N TRP A 3 11.06 -7.89 -4.76
CA TRP A 3 9.72 -8.46 -4.83
C TRP A 3 8.74 -7.58 -5.62
N ILE A 4 8.86 -6.24 -5.57
CA ILE A 4 8.03 -5.32 -6.37
C ILE A 4 8.37 -5.45 -7.86
N LEU A 5 9.65 -5.67 -8.19
CA LEU A 5 10.12 -5.78 -9.58
C LEU A 5 10.04 -7.21 -10.12
N ASN A 6 9.56 -8.17 -9.33
CA ASN A 6 9.38 -9.54 -9.78
C ASN A 6 8.29 -9.56 -10.87
N LYS A 7 8.66 -10.02 -12.06
CA LYS A 7 7.76 -10.15 -13.23
C LYS A 7 6.53 -11.04 -12.95
N ASP A 8 6.65 -11.95 -11.99
CA ASP A 8 5.57 -12.84 -11.55
C ASP A 8 4.78 -12.26 -10.35
N ASN A 9 5.12 -11.04 -9.90
CA ASN A 9 4.35 -10.29 -8.91
C ASN A 9 3.03 -9.81 -9.52
N ARG A 10 2.04 -10.70 -9.51
CA ARG A 10 0.64 -10.43 -9.86
C ARG A 10 -0.09 -9.56 -8.83
N GLY A 11 0.58 -9.19 -7.74
CA GLY A 11 -0.02 -8.46 -6.65
C GLY A 11 0.12 -6.94 -6.80
N VAL A 12 1.34 -6.42 -6.84
CA VAL A 12 1.58 -4.97 -6.80
C VAL A 12 1.65 -4.35 -8.20
N VAL A 13 2.46 -4.91 -9.11
CA VAL A 13 2.72 -4.29 -10.43
C VAL A 13 1.50 -4.30 -11.34
N SER A 14 0.76 -5.41 -11.36
CA SER A 14 -0.47 -5.57 -12.16
C SER A 14 -1.61 -4.65 -11.69
N ASN A 15 -1.63 -4.31 -10.40
CA ASN A 15 -2.71 -3.55 -9.77
C ASN A 15 -2.40 -2.05 -9.67
N LEU A 16 -1.11 -1.66 -9.72
CA LEU A 16 -0.70 -0.25 -9.77
C LEU A 16 -1.46 0.54 -10.84
N PRO A 17 -1.59 0.13 -12.11
CA PRO A 17 -2.37 0.88 -13.09
C PRO A 17 -3.82 1.15 -12.69
N LYS A 18 -4.43 0.26 -11.87
CA LYS A 18 -5.82 0.39 -11.42
C LYS A 18 -5.95 1.26 -10.17
N TYR A 19 -5.07 1.07 -9.18
CA TYR A 19 -5.20 1.73 -7.88
C TYR A 19 -4.32 2.98 -7.74
N LEU A 20 -3.21 3.07 -8.47
CA LEU A 20 -2.34 4.25 -8.45
C LEU A 20 -3.07 5.53 -8.87
N PRO A 21 -3.91 5.56 -9.92
CA PRO A 21 -4.68 6.75 -10.24
C PRO A 21 -5.57 7.17 -9.08
N ILE A 22 -6.23 6.21 -8.43
CA ILE A 22 -7.12 6.46 -7.28
C ILE A 22 -6.33 7.09 -6.14
N VAL A 23 -5.21 6.46 -5.74
CA VAL A 23 -4.34 6.95 -4.65
C VAL A 23 -3.79 8.35 -4.95
N LEU A 24 -3.48 8.66 -6.22
CA LEU A 24 -2.93 9.95 -6.61
C LEU A 24 -3.98 11.07 -6.73
N THR A 25 -5.24 10.72 -6.98
CA THR A 25 -6.35 11.71 -7.12
C THR A 25 -7.25 11.80 -5.90
N GLU A 26 -7.08 10.92 -4.92
CA GLU A 26 -7.87 10.93 -3.68
C GLU A 26 -7.54 12.18 -2.86
N GLU A 27 -8.56 12.96 -2.51
CA GLU A 27 -8.40 14.17 -1.70
C GLU A 27 -8.19 13.84 -0.21
N ASN A 28 -8.70 12.68 0.21
CA ASN A 28 -8.56 12.19 1.57
C ASN A 28 -7.22 11.50 1.78
N LYS A 29 -6.56 11.79 2.92
CA LYS A 29 -5.39 11.00 3.35
C LYS A 29 -5.88 9.63 3.81
N LEU A 30 -5.81 8.63 2.93
CA LEU A 30 -6.21 7.26 3.23
C LEU A 30 -5.01 6.32 3.25
N GLU A 31 -5.01 5.38 4.18
CA GLU A 31 -4.20 4.18 4.12
C GLU A 31 -4.92 3.16 3.24
N HIS A 32 -4.21 2.63 2.24
CA HIS A 32 -4.74 1.61 1.34
C HIS A 32 -4.07 0.27 1.65
N ILE A 33 -4.85 -0.69 2.14
CA ILE A 33 -4.37 -2.01 2.56
C ILE A 33 -4.88 -3.06 1.58
N PHE A 34 -3.94 -3.83 1.03
CA PHE A 34 -4.21 -4.93 0.10
C PHE A 34 -3.75 -6.24 0.72
N THR A 35 -4.66 -7.19 0.87
CA THR A 35 -4.33 -8.55 1.33
C THR A 35 -4.26 -9.49 0.13
N TYR A 36 -3.16 -10.22 0.03
CA TYR A 36 -2.91 -11.14 -1.08
C TYR A 36 -2.93 -12.60 -0.63
N ASP A 37 -3.50 -13.47 -1.47
CA ASP A 37 -3.31 -14.92 -1.40
C ASP A 37 -2.95 -15.45 -2.79
N ASN A 38 -1.88 -16.24 -2.86
CA ASN A 38 -1.32 -16.79 -4.10
C ASN A 38 -1.12 -15.76 -5.24
N GLY A 39 -0.78 -14.51 -4.88
CA GLY A 39 -0.59 -13.40 -5.81
C GLY A 39 -1.89 -12.71 -6.28
N ASN A 40 -3.06 -13.09 -5.77
CA ASN A 40 -4.33 -12.44 -6.03
C ASN A 40 -4.77 -11.60 -4.84
N ILE A 41 -5.40 -10.45 -5.09
CA ILE A 41 -6.01 -9.67 -4.01
C ILE A 41 -7.26 -10.42 -3.54
N ILE A 42 -7.31 -10.75 -2.25
CA ILE A 42 -8.51 -11.31 -1.61
C ILE A 42 -9.26 -10.27 -0.78
N HIS A 43 -8.57 -9.22 -0.30
CA HIS A 43 -9.19 -8.10 0.40
C HIS A 43 -8.53 -6.78 0.04
N TYR A 44 -9.36 -5.73 -0.08
CA TYR A 44 -8.93 -4.35 -0.21
C TYR A 44 -9.74 -3.50 0.78
N THR A 45 -9.05 -2.80 1.66
CA THR A 45 -9.67 -1.92 2.67
C THR A 45 -8.98 -0.57 2.69
N THR A 46 -9.73 0.45 3.07
CA THR A 46 -9.21 1.80 3.31
C THR A 46 -9.53 2.26 4.73
N SER A 47 -8.63 3.06 5.29
CA SER A 47 -8.79 3.72 6.58
C SER A 47 -8.29 5.16 6.45
N PHE A 48 -8.92 6.10 7.15
CA PHE A 48 -8.41 7.46 7.21
C PHE A 48 -7.10 7.49 8.00
N LEU A 49 -6.08 8.17 7.45
CA LEU A 49 -4.86 8.48 8.15
C LEU A 49 -5.06 9.78 8.91
N THR A 50 -4.82 9.73 10.22
CA THR A 50 -4.60 10.95 11.00
C THR A 50 -3.14 11.36 10.92
N ASP A 51 -2.83 12.63 11.18
CA ASP A 51 -1.43 13.11 11.18
C ASP A 51 -0.58 12.39 12.26
N ASP A 52 -1.20 11.91 13.34
CA ASP A 52 -0.54 11.08 14.36
C ASP A 52 -0.17 9.68 13.84
N ASP A 53 -0.97 9.11 12.94
CA ASP A 53 -0.71 7.78 12.35
C ASP A 53 0.51 7.81 11.43
N VAL A 54 0.68 8.90 10.67
CA VAL A 54 1.83 9.11 9.79
C VAL A 54 3.12 9.22 10.60
N ASN A 55 3.12 10.01 11.66
CA ASN A 55 4.31 10.24 12.49
C ASN A 55 4.77 8.96 13.22
N LYS A 56 3.83 8.17 13.77
CA LYS A 56 4.14 6.89 14.41
C LYS A 56 4.78 5.90 13.44
N TRP A 57 4.35 5.88 12.18
CA TRP A 57 4.93 5.00 11.16
C TRP A 57 6.39 5.36 10.86
N TYR A 58 6.70 6.65 10.73
CA TYR A 58 8.08 7.11 10.51
C TYR A 58 9.01 6.75 11.68
N GLU A 59 8.57 6.96 12.92
CA GLU A 59 9.36 6.60 14.10
C GLU A 59 9.62 5.10 14.18
N LYS A 60 8.59 4.26 13.94
CA LYS A 60 8.72 2.80 14.00
C LYS A 60 9.69 2.23 12.97
N GLN A 61 9.84 2.89 11.81
CA GLN A 61 10.82 2.50 10.79
C GLN A 61 12.25 2.94 11.15
N LEU A 62 12.42 4.03 11.90
CA LEU A 62 13.73 4.50 12.39
C LEU A 62 14.27 3.64 13.54
N VAL A 63 13.41 3.06 14.37
CA VAL A 63 13.81 2.22 15.51
C VAL A 63 14.11 0.76 15.10
N SER A 64 13.65 0.33 13.93
CA SER A 64 13.88 -1.02 13.39
C SER A 64 15.10 -1.14 12.44
N GLN A 65 15.94 -0.10 12.35
CA GLN A 65 17.21 -0.13 11.61
C GLN A 65 18.40 -0.54 12.48
#